data_AF-A0A836LD24-F1
#
_entry.id   AF-A0A836LD24-F1
#
_cell.length_a   1.000
_cell.length_b   1.000
_cell.length_c   1.000
_cell.angle_alpha   90.00
_cell.angle_beta   90.00
_cell.angle_gamma   90.00
#
_symmetry.space_group_name_H-M   'P 1'
#
loop_
_entity.id
_entity.type
_entity.pdbx_description
1 polymer ?
#
loop_
_entity_poly.entity_id
_entity_poly.type
_entity_poly.pdbx_seq_one_letter_code
_entity_poly.pdbx_strand_id
1 'polypeptide(L)'
;MANRRIARGHRLARKKKLKTTKKSALNESALRVGAVKTGGRKNMAATRVRVINGVPKKQQRRFGEIESLKKQKSKLLKQQAAERMVLKEHMRDLEARKARIRRGETAKTERRELAKYIRQLKQEQQVKHTSELSNVEAELKRLMDERDQVRATAGKNEEDADWEDIGDADDDDVNEEDLQRMFAHLTV
;
A
#
# COMPACT_ATOMS: atom_id res chain seq x y z
N MET A 1 -42.05 -28.20 -23.05
CA MET A 1 -40.86 -29.08 -23.16
C MET A 1 -40.29 -28.94 -24.57
N ALA A 2 -39.34 -28.03 -24.78
CA ALA A 2 -38.61 -27.92 -26.05
C ALA A 2 -37.22 -27.32 -25.79
N ASN A 3 -36.22 -28.19 -25.88
CA ASN A 3 -34.80 -27.89 -25.70
C ASN A 3 -34.27 -27.00 -26.84
N ARG A 4 -33.83 -25.77 -26.56
CA ARG A 4 -33.00 -24.99 -27.50
C ARG A 4 -31.53 -25.07 -27.10
N ARG A 5 -30.84 -25.90 -27.88
CA ARG A 5 -29.42 -26.26 -27.90
C ARG A 5 -28.50 -25.03 -27.81
N ILE A 6 -27.60 -25.03 -26.84
CA ILE A 6 -26.45 -24.11 -26.72
C ILE A 6 -25.47 -24.44 -27.85
N ALA A 7 -25.35 -23.57 -28.85
CA ALA A 7 -24.31 -23.68 -29.88
C ALA A 7 -23.01 -23.02 -29.37
N ARG A 8 -22.04 -23.85 -28.95
CA ARG A 8 -20.65 -23.48 -28.70
C ARG A 8 -20.00 -22.93 -29.99
N GLY A 9 -19.89 -21.62 -30.12
CA GLY A 9 -19.11 -20.95 -31.16
C GLY A 9 -17.64 -20.84 -30.79
N HIS A 10 -16.90 -21.95 -30.88
CA HIS A 10 -15.43 -21.96 -30.74
C HIS A 10 -14.78 -21.53 -32.06
N ARG A 11 -14.46 -20.23 -32.19
CA ARG A 11 -13.78 -19.69 -33.37
C ARG A 11 -12.33 -19.33 -33.02
N LEU A 12 -11.46 -20.34 -33.04
CA LEU A 12 -10.00 -20.13 -33.07
C LEU A 12 -9.63 -19.41 -34.37
N ALA A 13 -9.36 -18.11 -34.27
CA ALA A 13 -8.81 -17.32 -35.35
C ALA A 13 -7.34 -17.71 -35.60
N ARG A 14 -7.19 -18.69 -36.50
CA ARG A 14 -6.06 -19.00 -37.40
C ARG A 14 -4.85 -18.04 -37.31
N LYS A 15 -3.72 -18.54 -36.78
CA LYS A 15 -2.39 -17.96 -37.04
C LYS A 15 -2.08 -18.11 -38.55
N LYS A 16 -2.12 -17.01 -39.31
CA LYS A 16 -1.56 -16.97 -40.68
C LYS A 16 -0.05 -17.21 -40.59
N LYS A 17 0.43 -18.35 -41.11
CA LYS A 17 1.84 -18.58 -41.40
C LYS A 17 2.17 -17.84 -42.70
N LEU A 18 3.06 -16.85 -42.65
CA LEU A 18 3.65 -16.25 -43.85
C LEU A 18 5.18 -16.39 -43.82
N LYS A 19 5.61 -17.39 -44.61
CA LYS A 19 6.78 -17.48 -45.48
C LYS A 19 8.16 -17.10 -44.92
N THR A 20 8.92 -18.15 -44.61
CA THR A 20 10.38 -18.17 -44.60
C THR A 20 10.93 -17.90 -46.01
N THR A 21 11.54 -16.75 -46.26
CA THR A 21 12.49 -16.62 -47.38
C THR A 21 13.87 -17.05 -46.90
N LYS A 22 14.21 -18.31 -47.19
CA LYS A 22 15.60 -18.73 -47.32
C LYS A 22 16.14 -18.05 -48.58
N LYS A 23 17.18 -17.22 -48.45
CA LYS A 23 18.11 -16.99 -49.55
C LYS A 23 19.45 -17.57 -49.13
N SER A 24 19.73 -18.71 -49.73
CA SER A 24 21.01 -19.40 -49.74
C SER A 24 22.06 -18.59 -50.50
N ALA A 25 23.31 -18.87 -50.13
CA ALA A 25 24.58 -18.37 -50.62
C ALA A 25 24.73 -18.28 -52.14
N LEU A 26 25.64 -17.40 -52.58
CA LEU A 26 26.68 -17.72 -53.58
C LEU A 26 27.93 -16.85 -53.31
N ASN A 27 29.09 -17.49 -53.50
CA ASN A 27 30.45 -17.04 -53.20
C ASN A 27 31.02 -16.06 -54.24
N GLU A 28 32.03 -15.32 -53.75
CA GLU A 28 33.29 -14.91 -54.40
C GLU A 28 33.35 -13.88 -55.55
N SER A 29 34.17 -12.85 -55.24
CA SER A 29 35.19 -12.23 -56.10
C SER A 29 34.74 -11.21 -57.15
N ALA A 30 34.94 -9.92 -56.87
CA ALA A 30 36.07 -9.15 -57.44
C ALA A 30 35.93 -7.63 -57.18
N LEU A 31 37.09 -6.99 -57.05
CA LEU A 31 37.40 -5.57 -57.32
C LEU A 31 37.19 -4.53 -56.19
N ARG A 32 38.37 -4.20 -55.63
CA ARG A 32 38.80 -2.99 -54.93
C ARG A 32 38.19 -1.69 -55.48
N VAL A 33 37.75 -0.77 -54.60
CA VAL A 33 38.21 0.63 -54.50
C VAL A 33 37.87 1.11 -53.07
N GLY A 34 38.83 1.77 -52.41
CA GLY A 34 38.74 2.12 -50.99
C GLY A 34 37.83 3.31 -50.67
N ALA A 35 37.35 3.36 -49.42
CA ALA A 35 36.98 4.58 -48.72
C ALA A 35 36.78 4.31 -47.22
N VAL A 36 37.67 4.90 -46.42
CA VAL A 36 37.42 5.62 -45.16
C VAL A 36 36.71 4.89 -44.00
N LYS A 37 37.50 4.71 -42.92
CA LYS A 37 37.10 4.45 -41.53
C LYS A 37 35.80 5.17 -41.12
N THR A 38 34.77 4.39 -40.76
CA THR A 38 33.85 4.72 -39.64
C THR A 38 33.38 3.43 -38.97
N GLY A 39 34.08 3.03 -37.91
CA GLY A 39 33.71 1.87 -37.10
C GLY A 39 32.47 2.19 -36.26
N GLY A 40 31.37 1.52 -36.59
CA GLY A 40 30.04 1.77 -36.06
C GLY A 40 29.87 1.48 -34.58
N ARG A 41 29.02 2.30 -33.96
CA ARG A 41 28.48 2.12 -32.61
C ARG A 41 27.88 0.73 -32.47
N LYS A 42 28.42 -0.06 -31.55
CA LYS A 42 27.78 -1.29 -31.05
C LYS A 42 26.48 -0.88 -30.36
N ASN A 43 25.35 -1.04 -31.05
CA ASN A 43 24.04 -0.92 -30.46
C ASN A 43 23.88 -2.03 -29.41
N MET A 44 24.09 -1.68 -28.13
CA MET A 44 23.70 -2.54 -27.02
C MET A 44 22.20 -2.77 -27.13
N ALA A 45 21.81 -4.02 -27.29
CA ALA A 45 20.41 -4.41 -27.30
C ALA A 45 19.76 -3.92 -26.00
N ALA A 46 18.84 -2.96 -26.11
CA ALA A 46 18.06 -2.47 -25.00
C ALA A 46 17.23 -3.65 -24.45
N THR A 47 17.61 -4.13 -23.27
CA THR A 47 16.88 -5.14 -22.52
C THR A 47 15.50 -4.56 -22.20
N ARG A 48 14.49 -4.87 -23.03
CA ARG A 48 13.11 -4.43 -22.82
C ARG A 48 12.60 -5.01 -21.49
N VAL A 49 12.59 -4.18 -20.45
CA VAL A 49 11.98 -4.50 -19.16
C VAL A 49 10.48 -4.67 -19.39
N ARG A 50 9.92 -5.79 -18.95
CA ARG A 50 8.46 -6.02 -19.00
C ARG A 50 7.76 -4.99 -18.11
N VAL A 51 7.19 -3.99 -18.76
CA VAL A 51 6.19 -3.08 -18.20
C VAL A 51 4.86 -3.83 -18.19
N ILE A 52 4.16 -3.84 -17.06
CA ILE A 52 2.77 -4.30 -16.97
C ILE A 52 1.99 -3.05 -16.53
N ASN A 53 0.98 -2.65 -17.32
CA ASN A 53 0.15 -1.45 -17.10
C ASN A 53 0.97 -0.14 -16.99
N GLY A 54 1.85 0.16 -17.95
CA GLY A 54 2.59 1.44 -18.00
C GLY A 54 3.69 1.62 -16.94
N VAL A 55 3.69 0.82 -15.88
CA VAL A 55 4.60 0.97 -14.73
C VAL A 55 5.60 -0.19 -14.67
N PRO A 56 6.92 0.06 -14.52
CA PRO A 56 7.89 -1.01 -14.28
C PRO A 56 7.55 -1.75 -12.98
N LYS A 57 7.62 -3.09 -12.98
CA LYS A 57 7.22 -3.96 -11.84
C LYS A 57 7.74 -3.55 -10.45
N LYS A 58 8.89 -2.85 -10.38
CA LYS A 58 9.45 -2.32 -9.13
C LYS A 58 8.65 -1.15 -8.55
N GLN A 59 8.05 -0.31 -9.40
CA GLN A 59 7.22 0.82 -8.98
C GLN A 59 5.82 0.35 -8.54
N GLN A 60 5.25 -0.69 -9.15
CA GLN A 60 3.95 -1.25 -8.74
C GLN A 60 3.94 -1.73 -7.27
N ARG A 61 5.04 -2.34 -6.80
CA ARG A 61 5.20 -2.74 -5.39
C ARG A 61 5.22 -1.54 -4.44
N ARG A 62 5.84 -0.43 -4.82
CA ARG A 62 5.93 0.80 -4.02
C ARG A 62 4.57 1.50 -3.90
N PHE A 63 3.75 1.50 -4.94
CA PHE A 63 2.39 2.05 -4.87
C PHE A 63 1.49 1.27 -3.91
N GLY A 64 1.54 -0.07 -3.97
CA GLY A 64 0.82 -0.90 -3.01
C GLY A 64 1.28 -0.70 -1.56
N GLU A 65 2.56 -0.41 -1.35
CA GLU A 65 3.11 -0.11 -0.02
C GLU A 65 2.60 1.22 0.56
N ILE A 66 2.52 2.27 -0.26
CA ILE A 66 1.92 3.57 0.13
C ILE A 66 0.44 3.39 0.51
N GLU A 67 -0.32 2.64 -0.30
CA GLU A 67 -1.74 2.39 -0.02
C GLU A 67 -1.93 1.56 1.25
N SER A 68 -1.09 0.54 1.46
CA SER A 68 -1.07 -0.26 2.69
C SER A 68 -0.80 0.61 3.92
N LEU A 69 0.19 1.51 3.87
CA LEU A 69 0.48 2.43 4.98
C LEU A 69 -0.64 3.45 5.22
N LYS A 70 -1.32 3.92 4.18
CA LYS A 70 -2.52 4.76 4.33
C LYS A 70 -3.64 4.01 5.06
N LYS A 71 -3.90 2.75 4.68
CA LYS A 71 -4.87 1.88 5.36
C LYS A 71 -4.46 1.62 6.81
N GLN A 72 -3.18 1.34 7.06
CA GLN A 72 -2.63 1.16 8.40
C GLN A 72 -2.80 2.44 9.26
N LYS A 73 -2.52 3.63 8.70
CA LYS A 73 -2.74 4.91 9.38
C LYS A 73 -4.21 5.10 9.77
N SER A 74 -5.13 4.84 8.84
CA SER A 74 -6.57 4.92 9.12
C SER A 74 -7.00 3.96 10.23
N LYS A 75 -6.56 2.70 10.16
CA LYS A 75 -6.82 1.70 11.20
C LYS A 75 -6.24 2.12 12.56
N LEU A 76 -5.02 2.64 12.58
CA LEU A 76 -4.37 3.14 13.79
C LEU A 76 -5.17 4.30 14.40
N LEU A 77 -5.66 5.25 13.59
CA LEU A 77 -6.49 6.35 14.09
C LEU A 77 -7.81 5.86 14.70
N LYS A 78 -8.47 4.88 14.06
CA LYS A 78 -9.69 4.25 14.60
C LYS A 78 -9.39 3.54 15.93
N GLN A 79 -8.28 2.81 16.01
CA GLN A 79 -7.82 2.16 17.25
C GLN A 79 -7.53 3.18 18.36
N GLN A 80 -6.79 4.24 18.06
CA GLN A 80 -6.50 5.31 19.03
C GLN A 80 -7.77 6.01 19.51
N ALA A 81 -8.78 6.20 18.66
CA ALA A 81 -10.06 6.74 19.06
C ALA A 81 -10.80 5.82 20.06
N ALA A 82 -10.81 4.52 19.79
CA ALA A 82 -11.37 3.53 20.71
C ALA A 82 -10.60 3.48 22.04
N GLU A 83 -9.26 3.46 21.99
CA GLU A 83 -8.42 3.51 23.19
C GLU A 83 -8.68 4.76 24.03
N ARG A 84 -8.81 5.93 23.38
CA ARG A 84 -9.14 7.19 24.08
C ARG A 84 -10.50 7.13 24.77
N MET A 85 -11.48 6.49 24.15
CA MET A 85 -12.81 6.31 24.75
C MET A 85 -12.74 5.44 26.01
N VAL A 86 -12.12 4.27 25.92
CA VAL A 86 -11.95 3.36 27.06
C VAL A 86 -11.12 4.02 28.16
N LEU A 87 -10.03 4.69 27.78
CA LEU A 87 -9.17 5.41 28.72
C LEU A 87 -9.95 6.51 29.45
N LYS A 88 -10.80 7.26 28.74
CA LYS A 88 -11.61 8.32 29.34
C LYS A 88 -12.53 7.78 30.44
N GLU A 89 -13.13 6.61 30.25
CA GLU A 89 -13.95 5.95 31.27
C GLU A 89 -13.11 5.53 32.47
N HIS A 90 -11.99 4.83 32.24
CA HIS A 90 -11.09 4.43 33.31
C HIS A 90 -10.55 5.63 34.12
N MET A 91 -10.21 6.73 33.44
CA MET A 91 -9.79 7.98 34.07
C MET A 91 -10.89 8.59 34.94
N ARG A 92 -12.14 8.53 34.48
CA ARG A 92 -13.30 8.99 35.24
C ARG A 92 -13.48 8.17 36.52
N ASP A 93 -13.29 6.86 36.45
CA ASP A 93 -13.39 5.97 37.61
C ASP A 93 -12.28 6.20 38.63
N LEU A 94 -11.05 6.45 38.17
CA LEU A 94 -9.93 6.81 39.04
C LEU A 94 -10.17 8.16 39.72
N GLU A 95 -10.69 9.15 39.00
CA GLU A 95 -11.05 10.45 39.55
C GLU A 95 -12.20 10.34 40.56
N ALA A 96 -13.21 9.53 40.27
CA ALA A 96 -14.32 9.24 41.19
C ALA A 96 -13.81 8.51 42.45
N ARG A 97 -12.92 7.52 42.30
CA ARG A 97 -12.28 6.82 43.43
C ARG A 97 -11.50 7.80 44.30
N LYS A 98 -10.70 8.67 43.68
CA LYS A 98 -9.96 9.73 44.38
C LYS A 98 -10.90 10.67 45.14
N ALA A 99 -12.05 11.01 44.58
CA ALA A 99 -13.04 11.88 45.22
C ALA A 99 -13.76 11.21 46.41
N ARG A 100 -13.97 9.88 46.35
CA ARG A 100 -14.57 9.10 47.46
C ARG A 100 -13.65 8.99 48.67
N ILE A 101 -12.34 8.97 48.46
CA ILE A 101 -11.34 8.90 49.54
C ILE A 101 -11.29 10.25 50.28
N ARG A 102 -12.12 10.40 51.32
CA ARG A 102 -12.20 11.64 52.13
C ARG A 102 -11.52 11.53 53.49
N ARG A 103 -11.61 10.39 54.17
CA ARG A 103 -11.16 10.18 55.55
C ARG A 103 -10.44 8.84 55.66
N GLY A 104 -9.51 8.72 56.62
CA GLY A 104 -8.63 7.57 56.82
C GLY A 104 -7.17 8.01 56.99
N GLU A 105 -6.39 7.22 57.71
CA GLU A 105 -4.97 7.51 58.01
C GLU A 105 -4.12 7.64 56.73
N THR A 106 -4.41 6.79 55.73
CA THR A 106 -3.77 6.79 54.40
C THR A 106 -4.49 7.65 53.36
N ALA A 107 -5.59 8.33 53.70
CA ALA A 107 -6.45 9.00 52.70
C ALA A 107 -5.75 10.15 51.95
N LYS A 108 -4.76 10.79 52.57
CA LYS A 108 -3.98 11.87 51.93
C LYS A 108 -2.94 11.32 50.96
N THR A 109 -2.27 10.22 51.33
CA THR A 109 -1.25 9.58 50.50
C THR A 109 -1.91 8.91 49.30
N GLU A 110 -2.99 8.16 49.50
CA GLU A 110 -3.75 7.52 48.42
C GLU A 110 -4.24 8.52 47.36
N ARG A 111 -4.79 9.66 47.78
CA ARG A 111 -5.23 10.71 46.82
C ARG A 111 -4.07 11.29 46.02
N ARG A 112 -2.88 11.41 46.61
CA ARG A 112 -1.67 11.89 45.94
C ARG A 112 -1.16 10.86 44.94
N GLU A 113 -1.11 9.59 45.32
CA GLU A 113 -0.70 8.50 44.44
C GLU A 113 -1.68 8.34 43.27
N LEU A 114 -2.99 8.37 43.52
CA LEU A 114 -3.99 8.38 42.45
C LEU A 114 -3.81 9.59 41.51
N ALA A 115 -3.50 10.78 42.03
CA ALA A 115 -3.25 11.96 41.21
C ALA A 115 -1.94 11.86 40.40
N LYS A 116 -0.92 11.15 40.89
CA LYS A 116 0.30 10.86 40.13
C LYS A 116 -0.01 9.86 39.02
N TYR A 117 -0.68 8.76 39.36
CA TYR A 117 -1.06 7.72 38.42
C TYR A 117 -1.91 8.26 37.26
N ILE A 118 -2.94 9.05 37.57
CA ILE A 118 -3.78 9.77 36.57
C ILE A 118 -2.92 10.63 35.62
N ARG A 119 -1.91 11.35 36.14
CA ARG A 119 -1.04 12.19 35.33
C ARG A 119 -0.10 11.37 34.44
N GLN A 120 0.51 10.34 35.02
CA GLN A 120 1.37 9.41 34.31
C GLN A 120 0.63 8.72 33.17
N LEU A 121 -0.56 8.19 33.45
CA LEU A 121 -1.37 7.48 32.46
C LEU A 121 -1.76 8.39 31.27
N LYS A 122 -2.06 9.68 31.52
CA LYS A 122 -2.30 10.66 30.45
C LYS A 122 -1.06 10.89 29.58
N GLN A 123 0.12 11.03 30.22
CA GLN A 123 1.38 11.25 29.52
C GLN A 123 1.79 10.03 28.68
N GLU A 124 1.73 8.83 29.27
CA GLU A 124 2.05 7.58 28.58
C GLU A 124 1.18 7.37 27.34
N GLN A 125 -0.12 7.62 27.46
CA GLN A 125 -1.06 7.49 26.34
C GLN A 125 -0.80 8.53 25.25
N GLN A 126 -0.50 9.79 25.62
CA GLN A 126 -0.12 10.81 24.66
C GLN A 126 1.17 10.43 23.91
N VAL A 127 2.20 9.98 24.64
CA VAL A 127 3.49 9.56 24.06
C VAL A 127 3.31 8.35 23.16
N LYS A 128 2.54 7.35 23.58
CA LYS A 128 2.21 6.16 22.77
C LYS A 128 1.55 6.58 21.46
N HIS A 129 0.43 7.32 21.52
CA HIS A 129 -0.32 7.68 20.31
C HIS A 129 0.48 8.56 19.36
N THR A 130 1.26 9.49 19.89
CA THR A 130 2.09 10.40 19.08
C THR A 130 3.24 9.64 18.41
N SER A 131 3.91 8.74 19.13
CA SER A 131 5.04 7.98 18.56
C SER A 131 4.59 6.97 17.50
N GLU A 132 3.48 6.25 17.72
CA GLU A 132 2.91 5.34 16.72
C GLU A 132 2.50 6.07 15.44
N LEU A 133 1.82 7.22 15.56
CA LEU A 133 1.44 8.02 14.40
C LEU A 133 2.67 8.58 13.68
N SER A 134 3.61 9.16 14.42
CA SER A 134 4.82 9.73 13.85
C SER A 134 5.63 8.72 13.05
N ASN A 135 5.70 7.45 13.50
CA ASN A 135 6.42 6.40 12.79
C ASN A 135 5.77 6.07 11.44
N VAL A 136 4.45 5.91 11.41
CA VAL A 136 3.70 5.62 10.16
C VAL A 136 3.75 6.82 9.22
N GLU A 137 3.63 8.04 9.74
CA GLU A 137 3.70 9.26 8.94
C GLU A 137 5.08 9.52 8.35
N ALA A 138 6.15 9.27 9.11
CA ALA A 138 7.52 9.39 8.62
C ALA A 138 7.80 8.42 7.47
N GLU A 139 7.36 7.16 7.60
CA GLU A 139 7.54 6.15 6.55
C GLU A 139 6.70 6.47 5.31
N LEU A 140 5.45 6.88 5.50
CA LEU A 140 4.57 7.29 4.40
C LEU A 140 5.14 8.49 3.65
N LYS A 141 5.66 9.49 4.37
CA LYS A 141 6.31 10.65 3.78
C LYS A 141 7.55 10.23 2.98
N ARG A 142 8.40 9.37 3.54
CA ARG A 142 9.59 8.84 2.85
C ARG A 142 9.22 8.21 1.50
N LEU A 143 8.21 7.32 1.48
CA LEU A 143 7.79 6.66 0.25
C LEU A 143 7.14 7.61 -0.75
N MET A 144 6.41 8.63 -0.29
CA MET A 144 5.87 9.68 -1.15
C MET A 144 6.96 10.55 -1.77
N ASP A 145 7.94 10.99 -0.97
CA ASP A 145 9.08 11.79 -1.45
C ASP A 145 9.91 10.99 -2.47
N GLU A 146 10.16 9.69 -2.21
CA GLU A 146 10.83 8.79 -3.16
C GLU A 146 10.04 8.63 -4.47
N ARG A 147 8.72 8.49 -4.39
CA ARG A 147 7.84 8.40 -5.57
C ARG A 147 7.94 9.68 -6.39
N ASP A 148 7.88 10.83 -5.73
CA ASP A 148 7.88 12.13 -6.40
C ASP A 148 9.25 12.42 -7.06
N GLN A 149 10.35 12.01 -6.42
CA GLN A 149 11.69 12.06 -7.00
C GLN A 149 11.82 11.16 -8.25
N VAL A 150 11.23 9.96 -8.21
CA VAL A 150 11.21 9.05 -9.37
C VAL A 150 10.39 9.65 -10.52
N ARG A 151 9.24 10.27 -10.24
CA ARG A 151 8.44 10.98 -11.26
C ARG A 151 9.19 12.17 -11.85
N ALA A 152 9.90 12.95 -11.04
CA ALA A 152 10.68 14.09 -11.50
C ALA A 152 11.88 13.69 -12.38
N THR A 153 12.51 12.55 -12.09
CA THR A 153 13.68 12.03 -12.84
C THR A 153 13.33 11.19 -14.07
N ALA A 154 12.12 10.61 -14.13
CA ALA A 154 11.66 9.85 -15.29
C ALA A 154 11.43 10.70 -16.55
N GLY A 155 11.52 12.03 -16.44
CA GLY A 155 11.20 12.97 -17.52
C GLY A 155 9.69 13.05 -17.73
N LYS A 156 9.20 14.25 -18.03
CA LYS A 156 7.83 14.45 -18.51
C LYS A 156 7.69 13.75 -19.88
N ASN A 157 7.42 12.45 -19.89
CA ASN A 157 6.75 11.85 -21.03
C ASN A 157 5.30 12.33 -20.94
N GLU A 158 5.00 13.41 -21.65
CA GLU A 158 3.70 14.12 -21.66
C GLU A 158 2.53 13.29 -22.22
N GLU A 159 2.68 11.98 -22.43
CA GLU A 159 1.67 11.14 -23.10
C GLU A 159 0.97 10.12 -22.18
N ASP A 160 1.37 9.95 -20.91
CA ASP A 160 0.75 8.99 -19.98
C ASP A 160 0.11 9.68 -18.75
N ALA A 161 -0.53 10.84 -18.96
CA ALA A 161 -1.36 11.51 -17.94
C ALA A 161 -2.79 10.96 -17.89
N ASP A 162 -2.97 9.67 -18.17
CA ASP A 162 -4.28 9.05 -18.32
C ASP A 162 -4.60 8.18 -17.09
N TRP A 163 -5.43 8.79 -16.23
CA TRP A 163 -6.31 8.19 -15.23
C TRP A 163 -5.66 7.65 -13.94
N GLU A 164 -5.70 8.47 -12.89
CA GLU A 164 -5.82 7.94 -11.52
C GLU A 164 -7.16 7.19 -11.45
N ASP A 165 -7.09 5.86 -11.44
CA ASP A 165 -8.24 5.00 -11.15
C ASP A 165 -8.64 5.26 -9.69
N ILE A 166 -9.54 6.22 -9.48
CA ILE A 166 -10.30 6.38 -8.23
C ILE A 166 -11.27 5.20 -8.21
N GLY A 167 -10.73 4.03 -7.88
CA GLY A 167 -11.51 2.86 -7.54
C GLY A 167 -12.16 3.12 -6.20
N ASP A 168 -13.37 3.68 -6.24
CA ASP A 168 -14.39 3.52 -5.21
C ASP A 168 -14.68 2.02 -5.07
N ALA A 169 -13.83 1.33 -4.32
CA ALA A 169 -14.13 0.02 -3.79
C ALA A 169 -14.48 0.21 -2.32
N ASP A 170 -15.73 0.64 -2.10
CA ASP A 170 -16.49 0.33 -0.91
C ASP A 170 -16.58 -1.20 -0.78
N ASP A 171 -15.47 -1.84 -0.40
CA ASP A 171 -15.45 -3.19 0.18
C ASP A 171 -15.19 -3.03 1.68
N ASP A 172 -16.07 -2.25 2.33
CA ASP A 172 -16.27 -2.24 3.79
C ASP A 172 -17.25 -3.37 4.19
N ASP A 173 -17.29 -4.47 3.43
CA ASP A 173 -17.99 -5.69 3.83
C ASP A 173 -17.14 -6.43 4.86
N VAL A 174 -17.24 -5.97 6.11
CA VAL A 174 -16.82 -6.76 7.28
C VAL A 174 -17.63 -8.05 7.24
N ASN A 175 -16.98 -9.16 6.89
CA ASN A 175 -17.61 -10.47 6.79
C ASN A 175 -18.31 -10.84 8.12
N GLU A 176 -19.52 -11.39 8.04
CA GLU A 176 -20.34 -11.73 9.22
C GLU A 176 -19.63 -12.73 10.16
N GLU A 177 -18.74 -13.56 9.60
CA GLU A 177 -17.87 -14.47 10.36
C GLU A 177 -16.82 -13.74 11.21
N ASP A 178 -16.28 -12.61 10.74
CA ASP A 178 -15.31 -11.80 11.51
C ASP A 178 -16.01 -11.05 12.65
N LEU A 179 -17.25 -10.58 12.44
CA LEU A 179 -18.11 -10.05 13.49
C LEU A 179 -18.45 -11.12 14.53
N GLN A 180 -18.88 -12.31 14.12
CA GLN A 180 -19.17 -13.40 15.05
C GLN A 180 -17.93 -13.80 15.88
N ARG A 181 -16.74 -13.84 15.27
CA ARG A 181 -15.49 -14.14 15.99
C ARG A 181 -15.12 -13.05 16.99
N MET A 182 -15.39 -11.79 16.67
CA MET A 182 -15.16 -10.64 17.55
C MET A 182 -16.18 -10.50 18.69
N PHE A 183 -17.30 -11.22 18.67
CA PHE A 183 -18.30 -11.19 19.74
C PHE A 183 -18.57 -12.55 20.39
N ALA A 184 -17.95 -13.64 19.91
CA ALA A 184 -18.11 -14.98 20.46
C ALA A 184 -17.75 -15.11 21.96
N HIS A 185 -16.94 -14.20 22.49
CA HIS A 185 -16.55 -14.14 23.89
C HIS A 185 -17.55 -13.39 24.79
N LEU A 186 -18.61 -12.81 24.20
CA LEU A 186 -19.71 -12.13 24.89
C LEU A 186 -20.99 -12.99 24.96
N THR A 187 -21.06 -14.09 24.22
CA THR A 187 -22.23 -15.01 24.18
C THR A 187 -21.99 -16.31 24.93
N VAL A 188 -21.23 -16.28 26.02
CA VAL A 188 -21.13 -17.39 27.00
C VAL A 188 -21.86 -16.99 28.27
#